data_AF-A0A496XZT8-F1
#
_entry.id   AF-A0A496XZT8-F1
#
_cell.length_a   1.000
_cell.length_b   1.000
_cell.length_c   1.000
_cell.angle_alpha   90.00
_cell.angle_beta   90.00
_cell.angle_gamma   90.00
#
_symmetry.space_group_name_H-M   'P 1'
#
loop_
_entity.id
_entity.type
_entity.pdbx_description
1 polymer ?
#
loop_
_entity_poly.entity_id
_entity_poly.type
_entity_poly.pdbx_seq_one_letter_code
_entity_poly.pdbx_strand_id
1 'polypeptide(L)'
;MGKPHDASADSFTSFHAADKTTGEPLIRVMALHALAYCERLFYLEEVEELRRADANVYDGRRLHTELEKDEEPYTLELASETLGLKGKLDCLQHRSSGWVVVEHKKGKSQKGAPWPSDRLQVMAYALLLAEHTGQEVKEAVIHYHADNQKVKIPIQPQTAGEEVKAAVARARELKASLERPPVAVPEKLCRTCSLSPVCLPEEERFALAEKPKPQRLFPPDDDRRVVHIVEQGATVGREGEQLVIGRPDGSKKPLPGINILALVLHGNVQVSTQAIHYCAANEIGLHWLSYGGHYIGAFAAGAGKVQRRHRQHQAFADHHLKVRLACRLVAAKVENQLRYVMRTIRSQPGLETEMVIQTGLNQFRDTLKEVNRQETVTADGPDFDATAVIERIRGYEGLSGRAYFEILPFILKTSAEDFLAFSGRNRRPPKDPVNALLSFGYALLYRDCVGALLAVGLEPALGFFHTPRSPAYPLALDLMELFRLLLWDIPLIGSINRRQWQKSDFEITPGQVWLNTEGRRKAIQLYESRKQEKWKHPVLNYSLSYARTIELEARLLEKEWTGQPGLFARLRLR
;
A
#
# COMPACT_ATOMS: atom_id res chain seq x y z
N MET A 1 -51.46 23.18 -37.77
CA MET A 1 -51.02 21.85 -37.29
C MET A 1 -49.75 22.04 -36.47
N GLY A 2 -49.88 22.14 -35.16
CA GLY A 2 -48.76 22.21 -34.22
C GLY A 2 -49.14 21.43 -32.97
N LYS A 3 -48.39 20.37 -32.67
CA LYS A 3 -48.56 19.54 -31.46
C LYS A 3 -48.07 20.31 -30.23
N PRO A 4 -48.63 20.06 -29.04
CA PRO A 4 -48.16 20.67 -27.80
C PRO A 4 -46.80 20.07 -27.40
N HIS A 5 -45.95 20.93 -26.84
CA HIS A 5 -44.66 20.56 -26.27
C HIS A 5 -44.85 19.63 -25.07
N ASP A 6 -44.18 18.49 -25.12
CA ASP A 6 -44.08 17.49 -24.07
C ASP A 6 -43.13 17.99 -22.98
N ALA A 7 -43.60 17.98 -21.73
CA ALA A 7 -42.86 18.39 -20.55
C ALA A 7 -42.25 17.14 -19.89
N SER A 8 -41.19 16.59 -20.48
CA SER A 8 -40.38 15.55 -19.83
C SER A 8 -39.00 15.43 -20.48
N ALA A 9 -38.04 16.26 -20.04
CA ALA A 9 -36.61 15.99 -20.15
C ALA A 9 -35.82 17.13 -19.47
N ASP A 10 -35.85 17.19 -18.15
CA ASP A 10 -34.84 17.92 -17.37
C ASP A 10 -34.38 17.03 -16.21
N SER A 11 -33.79 15.89 -16.56
CA SER A 11 -33.03 15.04 -15.64
C SER A 11 -31.55 15.32 -15.80
N PHE A 12 -31.00 16.44 -15.32
CA PHE A 12 -29.56 16.57 -15.08
C PHE A 12 -29.21 17.80 -14.23
N THR A 13 -29.29 17.68 -12.91
CA THR A 13 -28.41 18.42 -11.97
C THR A 13 -28.32 17.66 -10.65
N SER A 14 -27.53 16.59 -10.59
CA SER A 14 -27.14 15.91 -9.33
C SER A 14 -25.63 15.99 -9.05
N PHE A 15 -24.97 17.04 -9.52
CA PHE A 15 -23.63 17.40 -9.05
C PHE A 15 -23.71 18.83 -8.50
N HIS A 16 -23.45 18.97 -7.19
CA HIS A 16 -23.32 20.23 -6.41
C HIS A 16 -24.47 20.71 -5.49
N ALA A 17 -25.47 19.90 -5.14
CA ALA A 17 -26.42 20.30 -4.09
C ALA A 17 -25.93 20.01 -2.65
N ALA A 18 -25.00 19.06 -2.45
CA ALA A 18 -24.58 18.60 -1.12
C ALA A 18 -23.40 19.38 -0.49
N ASP A 19 -22.82 20.36 -1.19
CA ASP A 19 -21.63 21.11 -0.75
C ASP A 19 -21.93 22.55 -0.29
N LYS A 20 -23.21 22.93 -0.15
CA LYS A 20 -23.61 24.22 0.42
C LYS A 20 -24.15 24.11 1.84
N THR A 21 -23.58 23.24 2.67
CA THR A 21 -23.83 23.32 4.11
C THR A 21 -22.92 24.40 4.69
N THR A 22 -23.50 25.44 5.28
CA THR A 22 -22.75 26.50 5.98
C THR A 22 -22.18 26.04 7.34
N GLY A 23 -22.36 24.76 7.71
CA GLY A 23 -21.90 24.12 8.95
C GLY A 23 -20.96 22.93 8.76
N GLU A 24 -20.78 22.10 9.80
CA GLU A 24 -19.93 20.91 9.77
C GLU A 24 -20.34 19.90 8.68
N PRO A 25 -19.38 19.22 8.00
CA PRO A 25 -19.70 18.24 6.97
C PRO A 25 -20.57 17.09 7.48
N LEU A 26 -21.71 16.86 6.81
CA LEU A 26 -22.65 15.78 7.15
C LEU A 26 -22.00 14.40 7.02
N ILE A 27 -22.32 13.51 7.97
CA ILE A 27 -21.88 12.11 7.98
C ILE A 27 -22.72 11.30 6.99
N ARG A 28 -22.09 10.41 6.22
CA ARG A 28 -22.84 9.52 5.33
C ARG A 28 -23.52 8.43 6.15
N VAL A 29 -24.76 8.07 5.83
CA VAL A 29 -25.44 6.92 6.47
C VAL A 29 -24.61 5.64 6.37
N MET A 30 -23.95 5.42 5.23
CA MET A 30 -23.03 4.28 5.07
C MET A 30 -21.84 4.28 6.02
N ALA A 31 -21.40 5.46 6.46
CA ALA A 31 -20.34 5.56 7.45
C ALA A 31 -20.81 5.05 8.82
N LEU A 32 -22.08 5.29 9.19
CA LEU A 32 -22.63 4.73 10.43
C LEU A 32 -22.68 3.20 10.40
N HIS A 33 -22.96 2.60 9.24
CA HIS A 33 -22.85 1.15 9.08
C HIS A 33 -21.43 0.67 9.36
N ALA A 34 -20.41 1.31 8.78
CA ALA A 34 -19.01 0.98 9.03
C ALA A 34 -18.64 1.15 10.52
N LEU A 35 -19.13 2.20 11.17
CA LEU A 35 -18.90 2.48 12.59
C LEU A 35 -19.44 1.37 13.48
N ALA A 36 -20.71 0.99 13.29
CA ALA A 36 -21.37 -0.06 14.05
C ALA A 36 -20.77 -1.45 13.77
N TYR A 37 -20.20 -1.66 12.58
CA TYR A 37 -19.44 -2.86 12.26
C TYR A 37 -18.10 -2.88 13.01
N CYS A 38 -17.32 -1.81 12.89
CA CYS A 38 -16.04 -1.65 13.58
C CYS A 38 -15.59 -0.17 13.53
N GLU A 39 -15.35 0.45 14.69
CA GLU A 39 -14.85 1.83 14.74
C GLU A 39 -13.57 2.04 13.93
N ARG A 40 -12.68 1.04 13.91
CA ARG A 40 -11.48 1.10 13.09
C ARG A 40 -11.79 1.03 11.60
N LEU A 41 -12.80 0.27 11.17
CA LEU A 41 -13.23 0.26 9.77
C LEU A 41 -13.73 1.65 9.35
N PHE A 42 -14.61 2.25 10.16
CA PHE A 42 -15.05 3.63 9.97
C PHE A 42 -13.87 4.60 9.85
N TYR A 43 -12.91 4.52 10.78
CA TYR A 43 -11.76 5.40 10.78
C TYR A 43 -10.92 5.25 9.49
N LEU A 44 -10.67 4.01 9.06
CA LEU A 44 -9.92 3.76 7.83
C LEU A 44 -10.66 4.32 6.60
N GLU A 45 -11.98 4.18 6.52
CA GLU A 45 -12.78 4.61 5.35
C GLU A 45 -13.05 6.11 5.32
N GLU A 46 -13.42 6.72 6.45
CA GLU A 46 -13.90 8.11 6.52
C GLU A 46 -12.83 9.11 6.94
N VAL A 47 -11.79 8.67 7.67
CA VAL A 47 -10.73 9.54 8.18
C VAL A 47 -9.45 9.37 7.39
N GLU A 48 -9.07 8.12 7.10
CA GLU A 48 -7.88 7.82 6.30
C GLU A 48 -8.16 7.66 4.80
N GLU A 49 -9.44 7.71 4.41
CA GLU A 49 -9.93 7.60 3.04
C GLU A 49 -9.41 6.37 2.30
N LEU A 50 -9.22 5.27 3.04
CA LEU A 50 -8.85 3.99 2.47
C LEU A 50 -10.07 3.35 1.85
N ARG A 51 -10.02 3.19 0.54
CA ARG A 51 -11.01 2.43 -0.20
C ARG A 51 -10.32 1.24 -0.83
N ARG A 52 -10.98 0.08 -0.77
CA ARG A 52 -10.58 -1.08 -1.52
C ARG A 52 -11.80 -1.63 -2.23
N ALA A 53 -11.76 -1.66 -3.55
CA ALA A 53 -12.77 -2.36 -4.33
C ALA A 53 -12.58 -3.86 -4.09
N ASP A 54 -13.56 -4.50 -3.45
CA ASP A 54 -13.64 -5.95 -3.30
C ASP A 54 -14.76 -6.49 -4.20
N ALA A 55 -14.70 -7.77 -4.57
CA ALA A 55 -15.73 -8.44 -5.36
C ALA A 55 -17.14 -8.24 -4.76
N ASN A 56 -17.22 -8.20 -3.42
CA ASN A 56 -18.46 -7.93 -2.70
C ASN A 56 -19.07 -6.55 -2.99
N VAL A 57 -18.25 -5.53 -3.25
CA VAL A 57 -18.72 -4.17 -3.61
C VAL A 57 -19.29 -4.16 -5.03
N TYR A 58 -18.62 -4.84 -5.97
CA TYR A 58 -19.11 -4.98 -7.34
C TYR A 58 -20.40 -5.81 -7.40
N ASP A 59 -20.46 -6.91 -6.65
CA ASP A 59 -21.64 -7.76 -6.57
C ASP A 59 -22.82 -7.04 -5.91
N GLY A 60 -22.57 -6.20 -4.90
CA GLY A 60 -23.59 -5.33 -4.30
C GLY A 60 -24.14 -4.34 -5.32
N ARG A 61 -23.26 -3.66 -6.08
CA ARG A 61 -23.70 -2.75 -7.16
C ARG A 61 -24.50 -3.46 -8.23
N ARG A 62 -24.10 -4.68 -8.62
CA ARG A 62 -24.85 -5.51 -9.58
C ARG A 62 -26.24 -5.84 -9.05
N LEU A 63 -26.35 -6.27 -7.79
CA LEU A 63 -27.63 -6.53 -7.15
C LEU A 63 -28.55 -5.29 -7.21
N HIS A 64 -28.05 -4.10 -6.88
CA HIS A 64 -28.84 -2.87 -7.01
C HIS A 64 -29.26 -2.58 -8.46
N THR A 65 -28.35 -2.76 -9.42
CA THR A 65 -28.64 -2.56 -10.86
C THR A 65 -29.66 -3.56 -11.40
N GLU A 66 -29.67 -4.78 -10.86
CA GLU A 66 -30.64 -5.83 -11.19
C GLU A 66 -32.01 -5.52 -10.56
N LEU A 67 -32.04 -5.09 -9.29
CA LEU A 67 -33.28 -4.71 -8.58
C LEU A 67 -33.94 -3.44 -9.17
N GLU A 68 -33.15 -2.50 -9.69
CA GLU A 68 -33.65 -1.30 -10.41
C GLU A 68 -34.51 -1.67 -11.64
N LYS A 69 -34.44 -2.91 -12.14
CA LYS A 69 -35.23 -3.37 -13.29
C LYS A 69 -36.58 -3.99 -12.92
N ASP A 70 -36.77 -4.43 -11.67
CA ASP A 70 -37.89 -5.28 -11.25
C ASP A 70 -38.85 -4.61 -10.24
N GLU A 71 -38.43 -3.57 -9.51
CA GLU A 71 -39.28 -2.75 -8.62
C GLU A 71 -39.32 -1.30 -9.14
N GLU A 72 -40.36 -0.50 -8.87
CA GLU A 72 -40.35 0.97 -9.12
C GLU A 72 -39.54 1.66 -8.00
N PRO A 73 -38.22 1.88 -8.15
CA PRO A 73 -37.39 2.32 -7.04
C PRO A 73 -37.40 3.85 -7.04
N TYR A 74 -38.10 4.45 -6.07
CA TYR A 74 -37.87 5.86 -5.76
C TYR A 74 -36.51 5.98 -5.09
N THR A 75 -35.47 6.22 -5.89
CA THR A 75 -34.18 6.63 -5.37
C THR A 75 -34.28 8.06 -4.84
N LEU A 76 -33.92 8.27 -3.57
CA LEU A 76 -33.98 9.59 -2.95
C LEU A 76 -32.65 9.91 -2.25
N GLU A 77 -32.03 11.04 -2.62
CA GLU A 77 -30.91 11.59 -1.87
C GLU A 77 -31.45 12.50 -0.76
N LEU A 78 -31.11 12.16 0.48
CA LEU A 78 -31.59 12.84 1.68
C LEU A 78 -30.43 13.42 2.47
N ALA A 79 -30.67 14.57 3.10
CA ALA A 79 -29.75 15.23 4.01
C ALA A 79 -30.52 15.90 5.15
N SER A 80 -29.94 15.89 6.35
CA SER A 80 -30.47 16.54 7.55
C SER A 80 -29.32 17.14 8.34
N GLU A 81 -29.35 18.46 8.54
CA GLU A 81 -28.41 19.15 9.44
C GLU A 81 -28.71 18.81 10.90
N THR A 82 -29.98 18.65 11.25
CA THR A 82 -30.45 18.28 12.60
C THR A 82 -29.91 16.94 13.05
N LEU A 83 -29.93 15.94 12.16
CA LEU A 83 -29.37 14.62 12.39
C LEU A 83 -27.87 14.57 12.10
N GLY A 84 -27.33 15.55 11.37
CA GLY A 84 -25.93 15.57 10.93
C GLY A 84 -25.62 14.51 9.87
N LEU A 85 -26.61 14.10 9.08
CA LEU A 85 -26.55 12.95 8.18
C LEU A 85 -26.90 13.28 6.73
N LYS A 86 -26.32 12.52 5.81
CA LYS A 86 -26.72 12.45 4.40
C LYS A 86 -26.65 11.02 3.87
N GLY A 87 -27.48 10.67 2.90
CA GLY A 87 -27.44 9.35 2.30
C GLY A 87 -28.37 9.21 1.10
N LYS A 88 -28.07 8.20 0.28
CA LYS A 88 -28.91 7.81 -0.85
C LYS A 88 -29.74 6.61 -0.43
N LEU A 89 -31.05 6.76 -0.46
CA LEU A 89 -31.99 5.69 -0.19
C LEU A 89 -32.39 5.05 -1.52
N ASP A 90 -32.06 3.78 -1.72
CA ASP A 90 -32.24 3.10 -3.01
C ASP A 90 -33.63 2.45 -3.19
N CYS A 91 -34.34 2.07 -2.12
CA CYS A 91 -35.68 1.48 -2.21
C CYS A 91 -36.66 2.00 -1.13
N LEU A 92 -37.84 2.39 -1.59
CA LEU A 92 -38.94 2.98 -0.83
C LEU A 92 -40.24 2.30 -1.21
N GLN A 93 -41.02 1.87 -0.23
CA GLN A 93 -42.34 1.29 -0.46
C GLN A 93 -43.41 2.11 0.28
N HIS A 94 -44.47 2.48 -0.43
CA HIS A 94 -45.64 3.09 0.19
C HIS A 94 -46.69 2.01 0.50
N ARG A 95 -47.08 1.86 1.76
CA ARG A 95 -48.11 0.92 2.20
C ARG A 95 -49.32 1.69 2.76
N SER A 96 -50.43 0.98 2.99
CA SER A 96 -51.61 1.56 3.65
C SER A 96 -51.31 2.14 5.04
N SER A 97 -50.23 1.69 5.69
CA SER A 97 -49.75 2.16 6.99
C SER A 97 -48.73 3.31 6.92
N GLY A 98 -48.42 3.83 5.72
CA GLY A 98 -47.42 4.87 5.48
C GLY A 98 -46.17 4.35 4.75
N TRP A 99 -45.12 5.18 4.73
CA TRP A 99 -43.84 4.85 4.11
C TRP A 99 -43.07 3.75 4.85
N VAL A 100 -42.41 2.88 4.08
CA VAL A 100 -41.52 1.83 4.57
C VAL A 100 -40.20 1.90 3.81
N VAL A 101 -39.11 2.05 4.55
CA VAL A 101 -37.74 1.98 4.04
C VAL A 101 -37.36 0.52 3.84
N VAL A 102 -36.86 0.17 2.65
CA VAL A 102 -36.41 -1.20 2.36
C VAL A 102 -34.93 -1.19 1.98
N GLU A 103 -34.12 -1.93 2.74
CA GLU A 103 -32.69 -2.09 2.49
C GLU A 103 -32.40 -3.53 2.04
N HIS A 104 -31.75 -3.68 0.89
CA HIS A 104 -31.36 -5.00 0.37
C HIS A 104 -29.92 -5.34 0.73
N LYS A 105 -29.71 -6.54 1.28
CA LYS A 105 -28.39 -7.03 1.68
C LYS A 105 -28.11 -8.38 1.03
N LYS A 106 -26.96 -8.50 0.37
CA LYS A 106 -26.51 -9.77 -0.23
C LYS A 106 -26.26 -10.85 0.84
N GLY A 107 -25.83 -10.45 2.05
CA GLY A 107 -25.45 -11.36 3.14
C GLY A 107 -26.63 -12.14 3.74
N LYS A 108 -26.32 -12.98 4.73
CA LYS A 108 -27.32 -13.70 5.56
C LYS A 108 -27.67 -12.88 6.79
N SER A 109 -28.89 -13.07 7.29
CA SER A 109 -29.32 -12.55 8.58
C SER A 109 -28.53 -13.15 9.75
N GLN A 110 -28.54 -12.47 10.90
CA GLN A 110 -27.95 -12.97 12.14
C GLN A 110 -28.95 -13.91 12.83
N LYS A 111 -29.07 -15.15 12.34
CA LYS A 111 -30.03 -16.15 12.85
C LYS A 111 -31.49 -15.63 12.83
N GLY A 112 -31.90 -14.98 11.75
CA GLY A 112 -33.23 -14.36 11.62
C GLY A 112 -33.35 -12.97 12.24
N ALA A 113 -32.31 -12.47 12.91
CA ALA A 113 -32.23 -11.11 13.43
C ALA A 113 -31.38 -10.20 12.50
N PRO A 114 -31.52 -8.86 12.57
CA PRO A 114 -30.71 -7.97 11.78
C PRO A 114 -29.30 -7.84 12.38
N TRP A 115 -28.28 -7.62 11.54
CA TRP A 115 -26.98 -7.21 12.05
C TRP A 115 -27.10 -5.80 12.68
N PRO A 116 -26.38 -5.51 13.78
CA PRO A 116 -26.42 -4.19 14.41
C PRO A 116 -26.10 -3.04 13.43
N SER A 117 -25.15 -3.25 12.52
CA SER A 117 -24.76 -2.26 11.50
C SER A 117 -25.87 -1.99 10.49
N ASP A 118 -26.54 -3.05 10.01
CA ASP A 118 -27.65 -2.95 9.06
C ASP A 118 -28.88 -2.30 9.72
N ARG A 119 -29.15 -2.62 11.00
CA ARG A 119 -30.23 -2.00 11.77
C ARG A 119 -30.01 -0.50 11.94
N LEU A 120 -28.81 -0.07 12.33
CA LEU A 120 -28.49 1.35 12.48
C LEU A 120 -28.62 2.10 11.15
N GLN A 121 -28.16 1.49 10.06
CA GLN A 121 -28.23 2.07 8.72
C GLN A 121 -29.68 2.33 8.29
N VAL A 122 -30.55 1.32 8.40
CA VAL A 122 -31.94 1.46 7.95
C VAL A 122 -32.74 2.42 8.84
N MET A 123 -32.41 2.49 10.14
CA MET A 123 -33.00 3.48 11.05
C MET A 123 -32.60 4.90 10.69
N ALA A 124 -31.34 5.13 10.34
CA ALA A 124 -30.88 6.44 9.88
C ALA A 124 -31.63 6.89 8.61
N TYR A 125 -31.87 5.98 7.66
CA TYR A 125 -32.72 6.29 6.50
C TYR A 125 -34.18 6.56 6.87
N ALA A 126 -34.76 5.80 7.79
CA ALA A 126 -36.13 6.02 8.25
C ALA A 126 -36.31 7.41 8.89
N LEU A 127 -35.34 7.86 9.70
CA LEU A 127 -35.36 9.20 10.30
C LEU A 127 -35.16 10.30 9.26
N LEU A 128 -34.24 10.13 8.30
CA LEU A 128 -34.05 11.08 7.21
C LEU A 128 -35.33 11.23 6.36
N LEU A 129 -36.01 10.11 6.08
CA LEU A 129 -37.26 10.12 5.35
C LEU A 129 -38.38 10.79 6.15
N ALA A 130 -38.46 10.52 7.45
CA ALA A 130 -39.46 11.13 8.32
C ALA A 130 -39.30 12.65 8.41
N GLU A 131 -38.07 13.16 8.51
CA GLU A 131 -37.79 14.60 8.49
C GLU A 131 -38.10 15.23 7.13
N HIS A 132 -37.76 14.55 6.03
CA HIS A 132 -38.03 15.06 4.68
C HIS A 132 -39.52 15.12 4.33
N THR A 133 -40.28 14.09 4.71
CA THR A 133 -41.72 13.98 4.40
C THR A 133 -42.63 14.64 5.43
N GLY A 134 -42.11 14.92 6.63
CA GLY A 134 -42.91 15.33 7.79
C GLY A 134 -43.85 14.23 8.33
N GLN A 135 -43.68 12.98 7.87
CA GLN A 135 -44.50 11.84 8.26
C GLN A 135 -43.73 10.84 9.11
N GLU A 136 -44.38 10.22 10.09
CA GLU A 136 -43.75 9.19 10.91
C GLU A 136 -43.54 7.90 10.10
N VAL A 137 -42.30 7.41 10.06
CA VAL A 137 -41.96 6.09 9.53
C VAL A 137 -41.96 5.09 10.69
N LYS A 138 -42.91 4.15 10.70
CA LYS A 138 -43.12 3.20 11.82
C LYS A 138 -42.37 1.89 11.66
N GLU A 139 -42.03 1.52 10.43
CA GLU A 139 -41.38 0.25 10.10
C GLU A 139 -40.34 0.46 9.00
N ALA A 140 -39.21 -0.21 9.14
CA ALA A 140 -38.26 -0.42 8.06
C ALA A 140 -38.02 -1.93 7.85
N VAL A 141 -37.57 -2.34 6.68
CA VAL A 141 -37.34 -3.75 6.34
C VAL A 141 -35.94 -3.94 5.79
N ILE A 142 -35.26 -4.98 6.24
CA ILE A 142 -34.00 -5.44 5.67
C ILE A 142 -34.25 -6.78 4.98
N HIS A 143 -33.95 -6.87 3.69
CA HIS A 143 -34.06 -8.10 2.92
C HIS A 143 -32.68 -8.71 2.70
N TYR A 144 -32.41 -9.81 3.40
CA TYR A 144 -31.21 -10.62 3.26
C TYR A 144 -31.42 -11.68 2.17
N HIS A 145 -30.71 -11.53 1.05
CA HIS A 145 -30.91 -12.38 -0.13
C HIS A 145 -30.28 -13.78 0.03
N ALA A 146 -29.18 -13.93 0.78
CA ALA A 146 -28.48 -15.22 0.90
C ALA A 146 -29.23 -16.28 1.73
N ASP A 147 -30.18 -15.87 2.57
CA ASP A 147 -31.09 -16.77 3.31
C ASP A 147 -32.57 -16.43 3.05
N ASN A 148 -32.85 -15.53 2.10
CA ASN A 148 -34.16 -15.02 1.72
C ASN A 148 -35.02 -14.58 2.93
N GLN A 149 -34.39 -13.92 3.90
CA GLN A 149 -35.05 -13.44 5.11
C GLN A 149 -35.42 -11.96 4.98
N LYS A 150 -36.67 -11.62 5.34
CA LYS A 150 -37.12 -10.23 5.47
C LYS A 150 -37.30 -9.90 6.94
N VAL A 151 -36.43 -9.06 7.46
CA VAL A 151 -36.40 -8.68 8.88
C VAL A 151 -37.04 -7.30 9.04
N LYS A 152 -38.13 -7.23 9.80
CA LYS A 152 -38.84 -5.98 10.10
C LYS A 152 -38.21 -5.30 11.31
N ILE A 153 -37.96 -4.00 11.18
CA ILE A 153 -37.37 -3.14 12.20
C ILE A 153 -38.43 -2.11 12.63
N PRO A 154 -38.98 -2.21 13.84
CA PRO A 154 -39.86 -1.17 14.35
C PRO A 154 -39.05 0.11 14.58
N ILE A 155 -39.58 1.23 14.10
CA ILE A 155 -38.96 2.54 14.23
C ILE A 155 -39.76 3.33 15.26
N GLN A 156 -39.17 3.54 16.43
CA GLN A 156 -39.68 4.42 17.46
C GLN A 156 -38.90 5.74 17.38
N PRO A 157 -39.53 6.87 17.01
CA PRO A 157 -38.78 8.09 16.66
C PRO A 157 -37.82 8.59 17.74
N GLN A 158 -38.21 8.48 19.02
CA GLN A 158 -37.39 8.92 20.15
C GLN A 158 -36.15 8.06 20.32
N THR A 159 -36.31 6.75 20.52
CA THR A 159 -35.18 5.83 20.75
C THR A 159 -34.31 5.68 19.51
N ALA A 160 -34.91 5.66 18.32
CA ALA A 160 -34.16 5.67 17.06
C ALA A 160 -33.35 6.96 16.90
N GLY A 161 -33.94 8.11 17.23
CA GLY A 161 -33.29 9.41 17.18
C GLY A 161 -32.10 9.50 18.14
N GLU A 162 -32.25 9.02 19.38
CA GLU A 162 -31.18 8.96 20.37
C GLU A 162 -30.00 8.10 19.89
N GLU A 163 -30.29 6.89 19.39
CA GLU A 163 -29.25 5.97 18.93
C GLU A 163 -28.49 6.51 17.71
N VAL A 164 -29.22 7.02 16.71
CA VAL A 164 -28.60 7.59 15.50
C VAL A 164 -27.78 8.83 15.85
N LYS A 165 -28.28 9.71 16.72
CA LYS A 165 -27.52 10.89 17.18
C LYS A 165 -26.28 10.49 17.97
N ALA A 166 -26.35 9.46 18.81
CA ALA A 166 -25.18 8.94 19.53
C ALA A 166 -24.12 8.38 18.56
N ALA A 167 -24.54 7.64 17.52
CA ALA A 167 -23.63 7.14 16.49
C ALA A 167 -22.99 8.28 15.68
N VAL A 168 -23.75 9.33 15.35
CA VAL A 168 -23.23 10.53 14.67
C VAL A 168 -22.23 11.28 15.56
N ALA A 169 -22.53 11.43 16.86
CA ALA A 169 -21.60 12.05 17.81
C ALA A 169 -20.28 11.27 17.87
N ARG A 170 -20.35 9.94 18.00
CA ARG A 170 -19.17 9.07 17.99
C ARG A 170 -18.39 9.14 16.67
N ALA A 171 -19.09 9.18 15.54
CA ALA A 171 -18.47 9.38 14.22
C ALA A 171 -17.69 10.70 14.15
N ARG A 172 -18.25 11.78 14.71
CA ARG A 172 -17.60 13.10 14.76
C ARG A 172 -16.37 13.09 15.67
N GLU A 173 -16.45 12.48 16.85
CA GLU A 173 -15.29 12.29 17.74
C GLU A 173 -14.14 11.58 17.02
N LEU A 174 -14.44 10.48 16.33
CA LEU A 174 -13.43 9.72 15.58
C LEU A 174 -12.84 10.52 14.42
N LYS A 175 -13.65 11.32 13.71
CA LYS A 175 -13.15 12.21 12.63
C LYS A 175 -12.27 13.34 13.15
N ALA A 176 -12.49 13.81 14.38
CA ALA A 176 -11.66 14.81 15.03
C ALA A 176 -10.37 14.21 15.62
N SER A 177 -10.33 12.90 15.83
CA SER A 177 -9.18 12.19 16.41
C SER A 177 -8.09 11.89 15.38
N LEU A 178 -6.83 12.15 15.78
CA LEU A 178 -5.66 11.65 15.07
C LEU A 178 -5.38 10.17 15.36
N GLU A 179 -5.86 9.68 16.50
CA GLU A 179 -5.62 8.33 16.96
C GLU A 179 -6.55 7.34 16.27
N ARG A 180 -5.95 6.33 15.64
CA ARG A 180 -6.66 5.22 15.00
C ARG A 180 -7.17 4.28 16.08
N PRO A 181 -8.47 3.92 16.07
CA PRO A 181 -9.01 2.96 17.03
C PRO A 181 -8.29 1.59 16.99
N PRO A 182 -8.17 0.91 18.15
CA PRO A 182 -7.59 -0.43 18.20
C PRO A 182 -8.47 -1.47 17.49
N VAL A 183 -7.93 -2.66 17.24
CA VAL A 183 -8.75 -3.79 16.77
C VAL A 183 -9.57 -4.34 17.95
N ALA A 184 -10.74 -3.75 18.18
CA ALA A 184 -11.64 -4.13 19.29
C ALA A 184 -12.75 -5.13 18.91
N VAL A 185 -12.65 -5.78 17.74
CA VAL A 185 -13.69 -6.69 17.23
C VAL A 185 -13.22 -8.15 17.18
N PRO A 186 -14.15 -9.13 17.30
CA PRO A 186 -13.81 -10.54 17.16
C PRO A 186 -13.21 -10.88 15.79
N GLU A 187 -12.31 -11.86 15.76
CA GLU A 187 -11.65 -12.34 14.53
C GLU A 187 -12.63 -12.67 13.40
N LYS A 188 -13.77 -13.30 13.72
CA LYS A 188 -14.78 -13.69 12.72
C LYS A 188 -15.27 -12.51 11.88
N LEU A 189 -15.26 -11.31 12.46
CA LEU A 189 -15.66 -10.08 11.77
C LEU A 189 -14.53 -9.61 10.85
N CYS A 190 -13.29 -9.59 11.32
CA CYS A 190 -12.13 -9.25 10.49
C CYS A 190 -11.98 -10.14 9.24
N ARG A 191 -12.35 -11.42 9.31
CA ARG A 191 -12.29 -12.35 8.17
C ARG A 191 -13.15 -11.94 6.97
N THR A 192 -14.24 -11.21 7.20
CA THR A 192 -15.15 -10.74 6.14
C THR A 192 -15.00 -9.25 5.83
N CYS A 193 -14.12 -8.57 6.55
CA CYS A 193 -13.82 -7.15 6.34
C CYS A 193 -12.94 -6.95 5.11
N SER A 194 -13.40 -6.12 4.17
CA SER A 194 -12.72 -5.78 2.91
C SER A 194 -11.36 -5.10 3.13
N LEU A 195 -11.24 -4.32 4.21
CA LEU A 195 -10.03 -3.62 4.62
C LEU A 195 -9.15 -4.40 5.59
N SER A 196 -9.52 -5.63 6.00
CA SER A 196 -8.66 -6.46 6.85
C SER A 196 -7.23 -6.60 6.33
N PRO A 197 -6.95 -6.67 5.01
CA PRO A 197 -5.57 -6.83 4.56
C PRO A 197 -4.74 -5.55 4.53
N VAL A 198 -5.42 -4.41 4.66
CA VAL A 198 -4.81 -3.08 4.80
C VAL A 198 -4.62 -2.76 6.28
N CYS A 199 -5.63 -3.12 7.10
CA CYS A 199 -5.68 -2.95 8.54
C CYS A 199 -4.70 -3.86 9.30
N LEU A 200 -4.45 -5.07 8.78
CA LEU A 200 -3.60 -6.12 9.35
C LEU A 200 -3.98 -6.47 10.82
N PRO A 201 -5.23 -6.89 11.09
CA PRO A 201 -5.69 -7.16 12.44
C PRO A 201 -5.08 -8.44 13.04
N GLU A 202 -4.71 -9.42 12.23
CA GLU A 202 -4.12 -10.67 12.73
C GLU A 202 -2.65 -10.50 13.12
N GLU A 203 -1.91 -9.65 12.41
CA GLU A 203 -0.56 -9.22 12.78
C GLU A 203 -0.59 -8.48 14.12
N GLU A 204 -1.60 -7.64 14.34
CA GLU A 204 -1.76 -6.89 15.59
C GLU A 204 -2.03 -7.82 16.79
N ARG A 205 -2.98 -8.77 16.65
CA ARG A 205 -3.24 -9.78 17.68
C ARG A 205 -2.04 -10.72 17.91
N PHE A 206 -1.29 -11.03 16.84
CA PHE A 206 -0.07 -11.82 16.95
C PHE A 206 1.03 -11.08 17.72
N ALA A 207 1.21 -9.77 17.47
CA ALA A 207 2.16 -8.95 18.21
C ALA A 207 1.83 -8.88 19.72
N LEU A 208 0.54 -8.87 20.07
CA LEU A 208 0.05 -8.94 21.45
C LEU A 208 0.15 -10.33 22.10
N ALA A 209 0.71 -11.32 21.40
CA ALA A 209 0.76 -12.72 21.83
C ALA A 209 -0.62 -13.36 22.11
N GLU A 210 -1.72 -12.75 21.62
CA GLU A 210 -3.06 -13.33 21.68
C GLU A 210 -3.20 -14.53 20.73
N LYS A 211 -2.25 -14.69 19.80
CA LYS A 211 -2.21 -15.80 18.83
C LYS A 211 -0.82 -16.37 18.64
N PRO A 212 -0.70 -17.71 18.53
CA PRO A 212 0.58 -18.35 18.23
C PRO A 212 1.02 -18.18 16.77
N LYS A 213 0.08 -17.86 15.85
CA LYS A 213 0.37 -17.59 14.43
C LYS A 213 -0.72 -16.69 13.82
N PRO A 214 -0.36 -15.66 13.04
CA PRO A 214 -1.36 -14.84 12.36
C PRO A 214 -2.01 -15.64 11.23
N GLN A 215 -3.32 -15.52 11.08
CA GLN A 215 -4.01 -16.01 9.90
C GLN A 215 -3.69 -15.08 8.73
N ARG A 216 -3.46 -15.66 7.55
CA ARG A 216 -3.24 -14.89 6.33
C ARG A 216 -4.58 -14.27 5.87
N LEU A 217 -4.77 -12.98 6.17
CA LEU A 217 -5.87 -12.17 5.63
C LEU A 217 -5.31 -11.19 4.59
N PHE A 218 -5.00 -11.69 3.39
CA PHE A 218 -4.39 -10.87 2.33
C PHE A 218 -5.40 -10.54 1.23
N PRO A 219 -5.19 -9.45 0.47
CA PRO A 219 -5.73 -9.39 -0.87
C PRO A 219 -5.05 -10.50 -1.70
N PRO A 220 -5.65 -10.94 -2.80
CA PRO A 220 -4.88 -11.64 -3.82
C PRO A 220 -3.64 -10.81 -4.22
N ASP A 221 -2.64 -11.49 -4.80
CA ASP A 221 -1.59 -10.79 -5.53
C ASP A 221 -2.28 -9.90 -6.57
N ASP A 222 -1.77 -8.68 -6.76
CA ASP A 222 -2.33 -7.78 -7.76
C ASP A 222 -1.88 -8.26 -9.14
N ASP A 223 -2.80 -8.83 -9.91
CA ASP A 223 -2.51 -9.38 -11.24
C ASP A 223 -2.22 -8.27 -12.28
N ARG A 224 -2.44 -7.00 -11.92
CA ARG A 224 -2.07 -5.86 -12.74
C ARG A 224 -0.57 -5.77 -12.90
N ARG A 225 -0.15 -5.39 -14.10
CA ARG A 225 1.26 -5.41 -14.52
C ARG A 225 1.90 -4.05 -14.34
N VAL A 226 3.17 -4.06 -13.95
CA VAL A 226 4.06 -2.92 -14.15
C VAL A 226 4.55 -2.95 -15.60
N VAL A 227 4.34 -1.86 -16.32
CA VAL A 227 4.75 -1.74 -17.71
C VAL A 227 5.97 -0.81 -17.81
N HIS A 228 7.11 -1.38 -18.20
CA HIS A 228 8.34 -0.63 -18.44
C HIS A 228 8.43 -0.22 -19.90
N ILE A 229 8.62 1.08 -20.15
CA ILE A 229 8.79 1.64 -21.49
C ILE A 229 10.22 2.13 -21.60
N VAL A 230 11.04 1.36 -22.30
CA VAL A 230 12.51 1.54 -22.39
C VAL A 230 12.98 2.12 -23.72
N GLU A 231 12.12 2.10 -24.72
CA GLU A 231 12.41 2.53 -26.08
C GLU A 231 12.36 4.07 -26.16
N GLN A 232 13.45 4.69 -26.59
CA GLN A 232 13.58 6.15 -26.60
C GLN A 232 12.70 6.76 -27.70
N GLY A 233 12.03 7.87 -27.41
CA GLY A 233 11.07 8.49 -28.33
C GLY A 233 9.69 7.83 -28.34
N ALA A 234 9.46 6.79 -27.54
CA ALA A 234 8.12 6.21 -27.37
C ALA A 234 7.16 7.22 -26.71
N THR A 235 5.87 7.08 -27.02
CA THR A 235 4.79 7.93 -26.52
C THR A 235 3.71 7.10 -25.82
N VAL A 236 3.04 7.68 -24.81
CA VAL A 236 1.91 7.06 -24.11
C VAL A 236 0.66 7.93 -24.28
N GLY A 237 -0.31 7.39 -25.02
CA GLY A 237 -1.63 7.98 -25.25
C GLY A 237 -2.74 7.26 -24.48
N ARG A 238 -3.94 7.83 -24.53
CA ARG A 238 -5.19 7.18 -24.10
C ARG A 238 -6.14 7.06 -25.29
N GLU A 239 -6.70 5.87 -25.49
CA GLU A 239 -7.81 5.64 -26.43
C GLU A 239 -8.89 4.82 -25.67
N GLY A 240 -10.03 5.45 -25.33
CA GLY A 240 -11.06 4.83 -24.49
C GLY A 240 -10.56 4.43 -23.10
N GLU A 241 -10.74 3.16 -22.73
CA GLU A 241 -10.26 2.55 -21.48
C GLU A 241 -8.89 1.85 -21.64
N GLN A 242 -8.13 2.24 -22.66
CA GLN A 242 -6.82 1.69 -22.97
C GLN A 242 -5.74 2.78 -22.95
N LEU A 243 -4.56 2.38 -22.47
CA LEU A 243 -3.32 3.12 -22.64
C LEU A 243 -2.62 2.60 -23.88
N VAL A 244 -2.28 3.49 -24.81
CA VAL A 244 -1.69 3.13 -26.10
C VAL A 244 -0.23 3.56 -26.11
N ILE A 245 0.68 2.60 -26.25
CA ILE A 245 2.12 2.88 -26.38
C ILE A 245 2.43 3.04 -27.87
N GLY A 246 2.74 4.26 -28.30
CA GLY A 246 3.26 4.55 -29.63
C GLY A 246 4.77 4.40 -29.66
N ARG A 247 5.29 3.63 -30.61
CA ARG A 247 6.72 3.46 -30.84
C ARG A 247 7.25 4.44 -31.88
N PRO A 248 8.57 4.73 -31.88
CA PRO A 248 9.18 5.60 -32.87
C PRO A 248 9.01 5.12 -34.31
N ASP A 249 8.88 3.80 -34.52
CA ASP A 249 8.62 3.17 -35.83
C ASP A 249 7.17 3.36 -36.33
N GLY A 250 6.33 4.08 -35.58
CA GLY A 250 4.93 4.31 -35.88
C GLY A 250 3.98 3.20 -35.40
N SER A 251 4.51 2.07 -34.91
CA SER A 251 3.65 0.99 -34.39
C SER A 251 3.00 1.40 -33.06
N LYS A 252 1.76 0.94 -32.85
CA LYS A 252 0.99 1.19 -31.63
C LYS A 252 0.71 -0.12 -30.91
N LYS A 253 0.84 -0.10 -29.58
CA LYS A 253 0.49 -1.22 -28.71
C LYS A 253 -0.56 -0.79 -27.69
N PRO A 254 -1.83 -1.17 -27.87
CA PRO A 254 -2.87 -0.92 -26.88
C PRO A 254 -2.73 -1.85 -25.67
N LEU A 255 -3.00 -1.32 -24.48
CA LEU A 255 -3.02 -2.06 -23.22
C LEU A 255 -4.26 -1.66 -22.41
N PRO A 256 -5.10 -2.61 -21.96
CA PRO A 256 -6.23 -2.31 -21.09
C PRO A 256 -5.77 -1.67 -19.78
N GLY A 257 -6.32 -0.51 -19.43
CA GLY A 257 -5.95 0.23 -18.22
C GLY A 257 -6.14 -0.57 -16.94
N ILE A 258 -7.23 -1.35 -16.88
CA ILE A 258 -7.57 -2.24 -15.75
C ILE A 258 -6.49 -3.28 -15.43
N ASN A 259 -5.62 -3.60 -16.40
CA ASN A 259 -4.53 -4.58 -16.24
C ASN A 259 -3.19 -3.92 -15.89
N ILE A 260 -3.14 -2.60 -15.69
CA ILE A 260 -1.91 -1.85 -15.46
C ILE A 260 -1.89 -1.34 -14.02
N LEU A 261 -0.83 -1.69 -13.30
CA LEU A 261 -0.57 -1.19 -11.94
C LEU A 261 0.19 0.15 -12.01
N ALA A 262 1.22 0.19 -12.85
CA ALA A 262 2.05 1.37 -13.01
C ALA A 262 2.75 1.38 -14.37
N LEU A 263 3.02 2.59 -14.87
CA LEU A 263 3.94 2.81 -15.98
C LEU A 263 5.28 3.31 -15.46
N VAL A 264 6.37 2.72 -15.95
CA VAL A 264 7.75 3.14 -15.66
C VAL A 264 8.38 3.61 -16.96
N LEU A 265 8.59 4.93 -17.05
CA LEU A 265 9.07 5.63 -18.23
C LEU A 265 10.59 5.82 -18.11
N HIS A 266 11.38 5.26 -19.03
CA HIS A 266 12.84 5.32 -18.99
C HIS A 266 13.39 6.26 -20.06
N GLY A 267 14.10 7.31 -19.64
CA GLY A 267 14.69 8.29 -20.54
C GLY A 267 13.64 9.20 -21.18
N ASN A 268 13.73 9.40 -22.49
CA ASN A 268 12.98 10.40 -23.24
C ASN A 268 11.63 9.86 -23.74
N VAL A 269 10.85 9.23 -22.86
CA VAL A 269 9.50 8.73 -23.15
C VAL A 269 8.49 9.82 -22.84
N GLN A 270 7.58 10.07 -23.77
CA GLN A 270 6.53 11.09 -23.63
C GLN A 270 5.22 10.47 -23.13
N VAL A 271 4.47 11.22 -22.33
CA VAL A 271 3.12 10.84 -21.90
C VAL A 271 2.17 12.00 -22.14
N SER A 272 1.04 11.73 -22.78
CA SER A 272 0.00 12.73 -23.02
C SER A 272 -0.74 13.09 -21.75
N THR A 273 -1.25 14.33 -21.67
CA THR A 273 -2.07 14.79 -20.53
C THR A 273 -3.29 13.89 -20.31
N GLN A 274 -3.93 13.42 -21.39
CA GLN A 274 -5.08 12.52 -21.34
C GLN A 274 -4.73 11.18 -20.68
N ALA A 275 -3.53 10.64 -20.95
CA ALA A 275 -3.04 9.44 -20.29
C ALA A 275 -2.75 9.69 -18.80
N ILE A 276 -2.16 10.85 -18.44
CA ILE A 276 -1.93 11.22 -17.03
C ILE A 276 -3.26 11.28 -16.26
N HIS A 277 -4.26 11.97 -16.79
CA HIS A 277 -5.58 12.08 -16.15
C HIS A 277 -6.24 10.71 -16.00
N TYR A 278 -6.13 9.86 -17.01
CA TYR A 278 -6.63 8.49 -16.94
C TYR A 278 -5.93 7.68 -15.85
N CYS A 279 -4.60 7.76 -15.78
CA CYS A 279 -3.83 7.12 -14.74
C CYS A 279 -4.22 7.62 -13.35
N ALA A 280 -4.45 8.92 -13.18
CA ALA A 280 -4.89 9.51 -11.93
C ALA A 280 -6.26 8.96 -11.49
N ALA A 281 -7.23 8.92 -12.41
CA ALA A 281 -8.59 8.46 -12.13
C ALA A 281 -8.67 6.96 -11.82
N ASN A 282 -7.71 6.16 -12.31
CA ASN A 282 -7.67 4.71 -12.16
C ASN A 282 -6.58 4.22 -11.20
N GLU A 283 -5.96 5.12 -10.43
CA GLU A 283 -4.89 4.81 -9.47
C GLU A 283 -3.70 4.05 -10.12
N ILE A 284 -3.41 4.33 -11.40
CA ILE A 284 -2.25 3.79 -12.11
C ILE A 284 -1.04 4.67 -11.81
N GLY A 285 -0.01 4.11 -11.17
CA GLY A 285 1.20 4.86 -10.84
C GLY A 285 2.00 5.28 -12.08
N LEU A 286 2.55 6.49 -12.09
CA LEU A 286 3.50 6.92 -13.12
C LEU A 286 4.84 7.20 -12.47
N HIS A 287 5.90 6.59 -13.00
CA HIS A 287 7.27 6.75 -12.50
C HIS A 287 8.22 7.08 -13.66
N TRP A 288 9.12 8.01 -13.42
CA TRP A 288 10.16 8.41 -14.37
C TRP A 288 11.53 7.98 -13.86
N LEU A 289 12.29 7.33 -14.75
CA LEU A 289 13.71 7.05 -14.60
C LEU A 289 14.46 7.72 -15.74
N SER A 290 15.65 8.24 -15.45
CA SER A 290 16.60 8.73 -16.46
C SER A 290 17.07 7.61 -17.38
N TYR A 291 17.71 7.97 -18.49
CA TYR A 291 18.33 7.00 -19.42
C TYR A 291 19.33 6.07 -18.71
N GLY A 292 20.15 6.62 -17.82
CA GLY A 292 21.12 5.88 -17.00
C GLY A 292 20.51 5.10 -15.83
N GLY A 293 19.17 5.03 -15.74
CA GLY A 293 18.46 4.24 -14.74
C GLY A 293 18.29 4.92 -13.39
N HIS A 294 18.70 6.17 -13.19
CA HIS A 294 18.41 6.91 -11.96
C HIS A 294 16.93 7.27 -11.86
N TYR A 295 16.29 7.08 -10.70
CA TYR A 295 14.93 7.52 -10.44
C TYR A 295 14.82 9.04 -10.44
N ILE A 296 13.86 9.59 -11.19
CA ILE A 296 13.61 11.03 -11.31
C ILE A 296 12.45 11.46 -10.41
N GLY A 297 11.31 10.77 -10.51
CA GLY A 297 10.11 11.19 -9.83
C GLY A 297 8.92 10.29 -10.11
N ALA A 298 7.78 10.62 -9.50
CA ALA A 298 6.52 9.96 -9.73
C ALA A 298 5.36 10.94 -9.66
N PHE A 299 4.25 10.52 -10.26
CA PHE A 299 2.95 11.10 -10.08
C PHE A 299 2.08 10.09 -9.33
N ALA A 300 1.44 10.58 -8.26
CA ALA A 300 0.46 9.84 -7.48
C ALA A 300 -0.79 10.70 -7.36
N ALA A 301 -1.96 10.09 -7.50
CA ALA A 301 -3.23 10.80 -7.46
C ALA A 301 -3.56 11.30 -6.04
N GLY A 302 -4.03 12.55 -5.95
CA GLY A 302 -4.70 13.13 -4.79
C GLY A 302 -3.79 13.72 -3.70
N ALA A 303 -4.36 14.64 -2.91
CA ALA A 303 -3.77 15.19 -1.68
C ALA A 303 -3.88 14.22 -0.47
N GLY A 304 -4.21 12.95 -0.73
CA GLY A 304 -4.73 12.04 0.26
C GLY A 304 -3.84 11.83 1.48
N LYS A 305 -4.51 11.53 2.60
CA LYS A 305 -3.94 10.83 3.75
C LYS A 305 -3.12 11.69 4.72
N VAL A 306 -3.50 12.96 4.91
CA VAL A 306 -2.82 13.89 5.84
C VAL A 306 -2.70 13.31 7.25
N GLN A 307 -3.73 12.61 7.76
CA GLN A 307 -3.72 12.07 9.13
C GLN A 307 -2.60 11.04 9.38
N ARG A 308 -2.25 10.23 8.37
CA ARG A 308 -1.11 9.30 8.48
C ARG A 308 0.22 10.04 8.48
N ARG A 309 0.36 11.08 7.66
CA ARG A 309 1.56 11.93 7.64
C ARG A 309 1.72 12.71 8.94
N HIS A 310 0.63 13.19 9.53
CA HIS A 310 0.66 13.87 10.82
C HIS A 310 1.15 12.93 11.93
N ARG A 311 0.60 11.71 12.02
CA ARG A 311 1.10 10.70 12.96
C ARG A 311 2.53 10.27 12.69
N GLN A 312 2.93 10.14 11.43
CA GLN A 312 4.33 9.87 11.08
C GLN A 312 5.25 10.98 11.57
N HIS A 313 4.85 12.25 11.41
CA HIS A 313 5.60 13.39 11.90
C HIS A 313 5.71 13.39 13.43
N GLN A 314 4.61 13.13 14.14
CA GLN A 314 4.60 12.99 15.60
C GLN A 314 5.50 11.82 16.05
N ALA A 315 5.37 10.66 15.42
CA ALA A 315 6.18 9.47 15.72
C ALA A 315 7.67 9.73 15.52
N PHE A 316 8.04 10.45 14.46
CA PHE A 316 9.44 10.73 14.16
C PHE A 316 9.98 11.93 14.96
N ALA A 317 9.15 12.62 15.74
CA ALA A 317 9.63 13.51 16.80
C ALA A 317 10.10 12.73 18.04
N ASP A 318 9.65 11.48 18.23
CA ASP A 318 10.17 10.58 19.25
C ASP A 318 11.54 10.01 18.82
N HIS A 319 12.58 10.49 19.49
CA HIS A 319 13.95 10.09 19.25
C HIS A 319 14.25 8.64 19.66
N HIS A 320 13.58 8.11 20.68
CA HIS A 320 13.74 6.72 21.09
C HIS A 320 13.18 5.79 20.03
N LEU A 321 12.00 6.12 19.49
CA LEU A 321 11.42 5.35 18.37
C LEU A 321 12.37 5.35 17.16
N LYS A 322 12.88 6.51 16.75
CA LYS A 322 13.83 6.61 15.63
C LYS A 322 15.06 5.72 15.81
N VAL A 323 15.68 5.74 16.99
CA VAL A 323 16.85 4.90 17.28
C VAL A 323 16.51 3.42 17.25
N ARG A 324 15.40 3.01 17.86
CA ARG A 324 14.95 1.60 17.80
C ARG A 324 14.75 1.14 16.36
N LEU A 325 14.06 1.94 15.54
CA LEU A 325 13.84 1.63 14.13
C LEU A 325 15.17 1.53 13.35
N ALA A 326 16.10 2.46 13.58
CA ALA A 326 17.42 2.45 12.96
C ALA A 326 18.22 1.19 13.34
N CYS A 327 18.25 0.81 14.63
CA CYS A 327 18.90 -0.41 15.09
C CYS A 327 18.32 -1.64 14.40
N ARG A 328 16.99 -1.80 14.42
CA ARG A 328 16.32 -2.95 13.80
C ARG A 328 16.57 -3.03 12.31
N LEU A 329 16.58 -1.90 11.60
CA LEU A 329 16.86 -1.84 10.18
C LEU A 329 18.28 -2.31 9.85
N VAL A 330 19.28 -1.78 10.55
CA VAL A 330 20.68 -2.14 10.33
C VAL A 330 20.93 -3.60 10.72
N ALA A 331 20.39 -4.05 11.85
CA ALA A 331 20.47 -5.45 12.25
C ALA A 331 19.86 -6.37 11.18
N ALA A 332 18.72 -6.00 10.60
CA ALA A 332 18.09 -6.75 9.52
C ALA A 332 18.95 -6.86 8.26
N LYS A 333 19.50 -5.74 7.82
CA LYS A 333 20.40 -5.68 6.67
C LYS A 333 21.63 -6.57 6.88
N VAL A 334 22.34 -6.35 7.99
CA VAL A 334 23.62 -7.00 8.27
C VAL A 334 23.45 -8.49 8.52
N GLU A 335 22.41 -8.88 9.25
CA GLU A 335 22.14 -10.29 9.50
C GLU A 335 21.79 -11.04 8.21
N ASN A 336 21.04 -10.43 7.30
CA ASN A 336 20.76 -11.01 5.99
C ASN A 336 22.04 -11.18 5.16
N GLN A 337 22.93 -10.18 5.15
CA GLN A 337 24.23 -10.28 4.47
C GLN A 337 25.09 -11.39 5.07
N LEU A 338 25.21 -11.45 6.40
CA LEU A 338 25.95 -12.50 7.10
C LEU A 338 25.42 -13.89 6.76
N ARG A 339 24.10 -14.11 6.85
CA ARG A 339 23.48 -15.40 6.54
C ARG A 339 23.70 -15.81 5.08
N TYR A 340 23.61 -14.86 4.15
CA TYR A 340 23.87 -15.13 2.72
C TYR A 340 25.33 -15.50 2.45
N VAL A 341 26.28 -14.73 2.99
CA VAL A 341 27.72 -15.01 2.83
C VAL A 341 28.07 -16.37 3.43
N MET A 342 27.62 -16.67 4.65
CA MET A 342 27.84 -17.99 5.28
C MET A 342 27.27 -19.14 4.44
N ARG A 343 26.08 -18.97 3.86
CA ARG A 343 25.48 -20.00 2.98
C ARG A 343 26.32 -20.18 1.71
N THR A 344 26.81 -19.09 1.15
CA THR A 344 27.61 -19.09 -0.09
C THR A 344 28.93 -19.81 0.10
N ILE A 345 29.64 -19.54 1.21
CA ILE A 345 30.90 -20.21 1.56
C ILE A 345 30.72 -21.72 1.67
N ARG A 346 29.64 -22.19 2.33
CA ARG A 346 29.35 -23.65 2.41
C ARG A 346 29.17 -24.32 1.05
N SER A 347 28.77 -23.56 0.03
CA SER A 347 28.59 -24.07 -1.34
C SER A 347 29.82 -23.91 -2.24
N GLN A 348 30.89 -23.28 -1.74
CA GLN A 348 32.12 -22.99 -2.47
C GLN A 348 33.34 -23.23 -1.56
N PRO A 349 33.78 -24.50 -1.43
CA PRO A 349 34.90 -24.87 -0.57
C PRO A 349 36.18 -24.08 -0.91
N GLY A 350 36.92 -23.68 0.12
CA GLY A 350 38.14 -22.86 0.01
C GLY A 350 37.88 -21.37 0.28
N LEU A 351 36.69 -20.84 0.00
CA LEU A 351 36.35 -19.44 0.32
C LEU A 351 36.42 -19.14 1.82
N GLU A 352 36.17 -20.13 2.67
CA GLU A 352 36.30 -20.00 4.12
C GLU A 352 37.73 -19.66 4.56
N THR A 353 38.75 -19.99 3.77
CA THR A 353 40.15 -19.69 4.11
C THR A 353 40.60 -18.29 3.68
N GLU A 354 39.79 -17.60 2.87
CA GLU A 354 40.11 -16.25 2.42
C GLU A 354 40.04 -15.24 3.57
N MET A 355 41.15 -14.53 3.79
CA MET A 355 41.27 -13.56 4.89
C MET A 355 40.21 -12.45 4.80
N VAL A 356 39.89 -11.97 3.58
CA VAL A 356 38.86 -10.95 3.35
C VAL A 356 37.49 -11.43 3.82
N ILE A 357 37.19 -12.72 3.59
CA ILE A 357 35.93 -13.32 4.02
C ILE A 357 35.86 -13.41 5.54
N GLN A 358 36.93 -13.88 6.20
CA GLN A 358 36.95 -13.96 7.67
C GLN A 358 36.85 -12.59 8.34
N THR A 359 37.59 -11.59 7.83
CA THR A 359 37.50 -10.20 8.30
C THR A 359 36.08 -9.65 8.15
N GLY A 360 35.45 -9.85 6.99
CA GLY A 360 34.08 -9.36 6.78
C GLY A 360 33.04 -10.10 7.62
N LEU A 361 33.18 -11.41 7.85
CA LEU A 361 32.31 -12.16 8.76
C LEU A 361 32.40 -11.64 10.21
N ASN A 362 33.61 -11.33 10.68
CA ASN A 362 33.81 -10.74 12.00
C ASN A 362 33.20 -9.33 12.08
N GLN A 363 33.42 -8.51 11.04
CA GLN A 363 32.80 -7.17 10.96
C GLN A 363 31.27 -7.22 11.05
N PHE A 364 30.61 -8.20 10.39
CA PHE A 364 29.17 -8.37 10.50
C PHE A 364 28.75 -8.76 11.93
N ARG A 365 29.45 -9.70 12.56
CA ARG A 365 29.15 -10.14 13.94
C ARG A 365 29.32 -9.02 14.94
N ASP A 366 30.40 -8.25 14.84
CA ASP A 366 30.68 -7.12 15.72
C ASP A 366 29.64 -6.01 15.53
N THR A 367 29.26 -5.72 14.29
CA THR A 367 28.18 -4.77 13.99
C THR A 367 26.87 -5.19 14.63
N LEU A 368 26.47 -6.47 14.51
CA LEU A 368 25.24 -6.96 15.12
C LEU A 368 25.27 -6.86 16.65
N LYS A 369 26.42 -7.19 17.26
CA LYS A 369 26.62 -7.05 18.70
C LYS A 369 26.44 -5.61 19.16
N GLU A 370 27.10 -4.66 18.48
CA GLU A 370 27.04 -3.25 18.86
C GLU A 370 25.67 -2.62 18.61
N VAL A 371 25.02 -2.92 17.49
CA VAL A 371 23.67 -2.42 17.19
C VAL A 371 22.63 -2.92 18.20
N ASN A 372 22.67 -4.21 18.56
CA ASN A 372 21.78 -4.77 19.58
C ASN A 372 22.02 -4.12 20.95
N ARG A 373 23.29 -3.85 21.30
CA ARG A 373 23.64 -3.15 22.55
C ARG A 373 23.07 -1.73 22.59
N GLN A 374 23.11 -0.98 21.48
CA GLN A 374 22.51 0.35 21.42
C GLN A 374 20.98 0.30 21.58
N GLU A 375 20.30 -0.68 20.95
CA GLU A 375 18.84 -0.82 21.10
C GLU A 375 18.44 -1.03 22.58
N THR A 376 19.22 -1.79 23.35
CA THR A 376 18.95 -2.03 24.79
C THR A 376 19.24 -0.80 25.65
N VAL A 377 20.40 -0.16 25.52
CA VAL A 377 20.80 0.98 26.36
C VAL A 377 19.85 2.18 26.21
N THR A 378 19.32 2.36 25.01
CA THR A 378 18.47 3.51 24.67
C THR A 378 17.00 3.34 25.08
N ALA A 379 16.66 2.18 25.67
CA ALA A 379 15.33 1.95 26.24
C ALA A 379 15.16 2.62 27.62
N ASP A 380 16.23 2.79 28.41
CA ASP A 380 16.14 3.08 29.86
C ASP A 380 17.03 4.25 30.36
N GLY A 381 17.79 4.92 29.49
CA GLY A 381 18.82 5.90 29.89
C GLY A 381 18.35 7.38 29.89
N PRO A 382 18.55 8.15 31.00
CA PRO A 382 18.14 9.56 31.08
C PRO A 382 19.05 10.57 30.33
N ASP A 383 20.30 10.20 29.99
CA ASP A 383 21.24 11.01 29.18
C ASP A 383 21.39 10.43 27.76
N PHE A 384 20.34 10.54 26.96
CA PHE A 384 20.25 9.96 25.62
C PHE A 384 20.44 11.01 24.52
N ASP A 385 21.64 11.06 23.91
CA ASP A 385 21.85 11.76 22.64
C ASP A 385 21.53 10.82 21.46
N ALA A 386 20.29 10.90 21.00
CA ALA A 386 19.80 10.13 19.86
C ALA A 386 20.58 10.39 18.57
N THR A 387 21.07 11.62 18.36
CA THR A 387 21.79 12.00 17.15
C THR A 387 23.13 11.29 17.11
N ALA A 388 23.89 11.32 18.22
CA ALA A 388 25.15 10.58 18.33
C ALA A 388 24.95 9.07 18.19
N VAL A 389 23.84 8.52 18.68
CA VAL A 389 23.52 7.10 18.49
C VAL A 389 23.26 6.77 17.03
N ILE A 390 22.43 7.55 16.33
CA ILE A 390 22.13 7.33 14.91
C ILE A 390 23.39 7.44 14.05
N GLU A 391 24.28 8.41 14.30
CA GLU A 391 25.54 8.54 13.57
C GLU A 391 26.46 7.32 13.77
N ARG A 392 26.55 6.78 15.00
CA ARG A 392 27.29 5.53 15.24
C ARG A 392 26.67 4.35 14.49
N ILE A 393 25.33 4.22 14.49
CA ILE A 393 24.61 3.18 13.74
C ILE A 393 24.91 3.29 12.23
N ARG A 394 24.93 4.51 11.68
CA ARG A 394 25.36 4.74 10.28
C ARG A 394 26.81 4.32 10.05
N GLY A 395 27.70 4.58 11.00
CA GLY A 395 29.08 4.10 10.97
C GLY A 395 29.17 2.58 10.85
N TYR A 396 28.41 1.85 11.68
CA TYR A 396 28.35 0.38 11.63
C TYR A 396 27.74 -0.15 10.33
N GLU A 397 26.66 0.47 9.85
CA GLU A 397 26.06 0.15 8.54
C GLU A 397 27.07 0.32 7.41
N GLY A 398 27.82 1.43 7.38
CA GLY A 398 28.81 1.72 6.36
C GLY A 398 30.00 0.75 6.40
N LEU A 399 30.48 0.37 7.59
CA LEU A 399 31.51 -0.66 7.77
C LEU A 399 31.06 -2.02 7.23
N SER A 400 29.87 -2.47 7.61
CA SER A 400 29.30 -3.72 7.09
C SER A 400 29.06 -3.66 5.59
N GLY A 401 28.58 -2.53 5.07
CA GLY A 401 28.40 -2.31 3.64
C GLY A 401 29.70 -2.44 2.85
N ARG A 402 30.81 -1.87 3.35
CA ARG A 402 32.14 -2.02 2.74
C ARG A 402 32.59 -3.48 2.74
N ALA A 403 32.54 -4.14 3.89
CA ALA A 403 32.92 -5.55 4.02
C ALA A 403 32.12 -6.45 3.05
N TYR A 404 30.81 -6.21 2.90
CA TYR A 404 29.98 -6.95 1.94
C TYR A 404 30.47 -6.79 0.50
N PHE A 405 30.78 -5.56 0.06
CA PHE A 405 31.26 -5.32 -1.30
C PHE A 405 32.71 -5.73 -1.53
N GLU A 406 33.53 -5.82 -0.49
CA GLU A 406 34.89 -6.40 -0.54
C GLU A 406 34.87 -7.93 -0.66
N ILE A 407 33.86 -8.59 -0.07
CA ILE A 407 33.63 -10.04 -0.22
C ILE A 407 33.07 -10.39 -1.61
N LEU A 408 32.26 -9.51 -2.20
CA LEU A 408 31.51 -9.81 -3.42
C LEU A 408 32.38 -10.32 -4.61
N PRO A 409 33.58 -9.78 -4.90
CA PRO A 409 34.46 -10.32 -5.94
C PRO A 409 34.78 -11.81 -5.79
N PHE A 410 34.90 -12.31 -4.55
CA PHE A 410 35.18 -13.71 -4.25
C PHE A 410 33.95 -14.61 -4.42
N ILE A 411 32.76 -14.04 -4.27
CA ILE A 411 31.49 -14.74 -4.49
C ILE A 411 31.14 -14.84 -5.98
N LEU A 412 31.59 -13.86 -6.76
CA LEU A 412 31.42 -13.83 -8.21
C LEU A 412 32.40 -14.80 -8.88
N LYS A 413 31.89 -15.71 -9.71
CA LYS A 413 32.69 -16.70 -10.45
C LYS A 413 33.28 -16.08 -11.72
N THR A 414 33.98 -14.97 -11.56
CA THR A 414 34.59 -14.15 -12.62
C THR A 414 36.10 -14.04 -12.39
N SER A 415 36.91 -14.04 -13.47
CA SER A 415 38.34 -13.75 -13.37
C SER A 415 38.63 -12.25 -13.47
N ALA A 416 39.86 -11.83 -13.18
CA ALA A 416 40.26 -10.42 -13.25
C ALA A 416 40.23 -9.86 -14.68
N GLU A 417 40.37 -10.72 -15.68
CA GLU A 417 40.33 -10.38 -17.11
C GLU A 417 38.91 -10.39 -17.69
N ASP A 418 37.91 -10.85 -16.91
CA ASP A 418 36.53 -10.87 -17.33
C ASP A 418 35.99 -9.44 -17.48
N PHE A 419 35.16 -9.16 -18.50
CA PHE A 419 34.51 -7.86 -18.64
C PHE A 419 33.53 -7.57 -17.47
N LEU A 420 33.11 -8.62 -16.75
CA LEU A 420 32.34 -8.55 -15.50
C LEU A 420 33.21 -8.49 -14.25
N ALA A 421 34.53 -8.29 -14.36
CA ALA A 421 35.41 -8.13 -13.21
C ALA A 421 34.89 -7.00 -12.30
N PHE A 422 34.86 -7.29 -11.01
CA PHE A 422 34.33 -6.38 -10.00
C PHE A 422 35.35 -6.18 -8.90
N SER A 423 35.71 -4.93 -8.63
CA SER A 423 36.73 -4.56 -7.63
C SER A 423 36.14 -3.76 -6.46
N GLY A 424 34.82 -3.78 -6.31
CA GLY A 424 34.11 -3.08 -5.25
C GLY A 424 33.07 -2.09 -5.77
N ARG A 425 32.27 -1.54 -4.85
CA ARG A 425 31.16 -0.65 -5.19
C ARG A 425 31.67 0.72 -5.60
N ASN A 426 31.47 1.10 -6.86
CA ASN A 426 31.70 2.45 -7.35
C ASN A 426 30.36 3.10 -7.75
N ARG A 427 30.11 4.34 -7.29
CA ARG A 427 28.80 5.00 -7.49
C ARG A 427 28.97 6.24 -8.38
N ARG A 428 28.04 6.40 -9.33
CA ARG A 428 27.72 7.65 -10.05
C ARG A 428 28.96 8.42 -10.59
N PRO A 429 29.42 8.11 -11.82
CA PRO A 429 28.90 7.08 -12.72
C PRO A 429 29.41 5.66 -12.39
N PRO A 430 28.64 4.59 -12.67
CA PRO A 430 29.18 3.23 -12.68
C PRO A 430 30.33 3.13 -13.68
N LYS A 431 31.44 2.50 -13.29
CA LYS A 431 32.65 2.39 -14.11
C LYS A 431 32.84 0.99 -14.69
N ASP A 432 32.06 0.02 -14.22
CA ASP A 432 32.06 -1.36 -14.69
C ASP A 432 30.62 -1.90 -14.83
N PRO A 433 30.45 -2.99 -15.60
CA PRO A 433 29.15 -3.62 -15.83
C PRO A 433 28.40 -4.06 -14.56
N VAL A 434 29.10 -4.59 -13.55
CA VAL A 434 28.46 -5.08 -12.32
C VAL A 434 27.90 -3.92 -11.51
N ASN A 435 28.63 -2.82 -11.38
CA ASN A 435 28.14 -1.59 -10.76
C ASN A 435 26.99 -0.96 -11.55
N ALA A 436 26.95 -1.09 -12.87
CA ALA A 436 25.83 -0.65 -13.70
C ALA A 436 24.56 -1.47 -13.41
N LEU A 437 24.69 -2.81 -13.35
CA LEU A 437 23.60 -3.73 -12.99
C LEU A 437 23.09 -3.47 -11.58
N LEU A 438 23.99 -3.38 -10.59
CA LEU A 438 23.65 -3.06 -9.20
C LEU A 438 22.86 -1.75 -9.14
N SER A 439 23.39 -0.68 -9.75
CA SER A 439 22.75 0.64 -9.72
C SER A 439 21.37 0.65 -10.37
N PHE A 440 21.21 -0.07 -11.49
CA PHE A 440 19.94 -0.15 -12.20
C PHE A 440 18.87 -0.89 -11.39
N GLY A 441 19.16 -2.08 -10.87
CA GLY A 441 18.18 -2.82 -10.05
C GLY A 441 17.86 -2.12 -8.73
N TYR A 442 18.83 -1.41 -8.14
CA TYR A 442 18.58 -0.54 -7.00
C TYR A 442 17.60 0.60 -7.31
N ALA A 443 17.61 1.15 -8.51
CA ALA A 443 16.61 2.14 -8.89
C ALA A 443 15.21 1.53 -9.08
N LEU A 444 15.12 0.31 -9.62
CA LEU A 444 13.85 -0.42 -9.71
C LEU A 444 13.26 -0.72 -8.32
N LEU A 445 14.12 -1.17 -7.40
CA LEU A 445 13.73 -1.43 -6.01
C LEU A 445 13.33 -0.15 -5.27
N TYR A 446 14.10 0.92 -5.42
CA TYR A 446 13.76 2.21 -4.84
C TYR A 446 12.37 2.68 -5.30
N ARG A 447 12.05 2.54 -6.60
CA ARG A 447 10.72 2.86 -7.14
C ARG A 447 9.62 2.05 -6.46
N ASP A 448 9.81 0.75 -6.28
CA ASP A 448 8.80 -0.10 -5.62
C ASP A 448 8.63 0.26 -4.14
N CYS A 449 9.71 0.63 -3.43
CA CYS A 449 9.63 1.14 -2.06
C CYS A 449 8.84 2.46 -2.01
N VAL A 450 9.08 3.40 -2.93
CA VAL A 450 8.29 4.65 -3.02
C VAL A 450 6.82 4.35 -3.28
N GLY A 451 6.51 3.47 -4.23
CA GLY A 451 5.14 3.05 -4.53
C GLY A 451 4.43 2.45 -3.31
N ALA A 452 5.12 1.56 -2.57
CA ALA A 452 4.60 0.96 -1.35
C ALA A 452 4.32 2.01 -0.25
N LEU A 453 5.24 2.94 -0.02
CA LEU A 453 5.06 4.00 0.98
C LEU A 453 3.86 4.90 0.64
N LEU A 454 3.72 5.30 -0.62
CA LEU A 454 2.58 6.12 -1.09
C LEU A 454 1.25 5.35 -1.01
N ALA A 455 1.25 4.05 -1.34
CA ALA A 455 0.08 3.19 -1.19
C ALA A 455 -0.37 3.10 0.27
N VAL A 456 0.58 2.92 1.20
CA VAL A 456 0.33 2.94 2.65
C VAL A 456 -0.04 4.34 3.16
N GLY A 457 0.32 5.41 2.45
CA GLY A 457 0.01 6.79 2.83
C GLY A 457 1.05 7.47 3.72
N LEU A 458 2.26 6.92 3.73
CA LEU A 458 3.41 7.53 4.39
C LEU A 458 4.04 8.59 3.48
N GLU A 459 4.70 9.57 4.10
CA GLU A 459 5.50 10.58 3.43
C GLU A 459 6.92 10.03 3.15
N PRO A 460 7.28 9.74 1.88
CA PRO A 460 8.58 9.17 1.56
C PRO A 460 9.75 10.10 1.92
N ALA A 461 9.53 11.42 1.91
CA ALA A 461 10.55 12.40 2.23
C ALA A 461 10.96 12.38 3.72
N LEU A 462 10.15 11.80 4.59
CA LEU A 462 10.37 11.79 6.04
C LEU A 462 10.89 10.42 6.50
N GLY A 463 12.23 10.26 6.53
CA GLY A 463 12.93 9.05 6.99
C GLY A 463 13.29 9.07 8.48
N PHE A 464 13.58 7.90 9.04
CA PHE A 464 14.04 7.75 10.43
C PHE A 464 15.55 7.49 10.51
N PHE A 465 16.16 6.90 9.48
CA PHE A 465 17.57 6.53 9.48
C PHE A 465 18.39 7.31 8.47
N HIS A 466 17.99 7.37 7.20
CA HIS A 466 18.67 8.19 6.19
C HIS A 466 18.30 9.68 6.33
N THR A 467 19.25 10.55 5.99
CA THR A 467 19.02 12.01 5.92
C THR A 467 18.88 12.46 4.47
N PRO A 468 18.10 13.53 4.19
CA PRO A 468 17.91 14.07 2.85
C PRO A 468 19.18 14.80 2.39
N ARG A 469 20.22 14.04 2.02
CA ARG A 469 21.48 14.55 1.46
C ARG A 469 21.46 14.61 -0.07
N SER A 470 20.35 14.19 -0.68
CA SER A 470 20.15 14.13 -2.14
C SER A 470 18.65 14.25 -2.44
N PRO A 471 18.24 14.34 -3.72
CA PRO A 471 16.83 14.31 -4.11
C PRO A 471 16.10 13.00 -3.79
N ALA A 472 16.81 11.97 -3.32
CA ALA A 472 16.20 10.71 -2.91
C ALA A 472 15.43 10.85 -1.60
N TYR A 473 14.23 10.25 -1.58
CA TYR A 473 13.35 10.09 -0.44
C TYR A 473 14.00 9.22 0.64
N PRO A 474 14.32 9.79 1.82
CA PRO A 474 15.01 9.07 2.87
C PRO A 474 14.28 7.83 3.38
N LEU A 475 12.96 7.88 3.54
CA LEU A 475 12.19 6.72 4.01
C LEU A 475 12.17 5.58 2.99
N ALA A 476 12.21 5.91 1.71
CA ALA A 476 12.33 4.90 0.66
C ALA A 476 13.71 4.23 0.70
N LEU A 477 14.78 4.97 1.01
CA LEU A 477 16.10 4.39 1.27
C LEU A 477 16.08 3.50 2.52
N ASP A 478 15.44 3.95 3.60
CA ASP A 478 15.29 3.15 4.82
C ASP A 478 14.61 1.80 4.52
N LEU A 479 13.43 1.82 3.88
CA LEU A 479 12.70 0.60 3.53
C LEU A 479 13.49 -0.30 2.57
N MET A 480 14.19 0.31 1.60
CA MET A 480 14.97 -0.39 0.59
C MET A 480 16.06 -1.28 1.20
N GLU A 481 16.68 -0.88 2.32
CA GLU A 481 17.77 -1.65 2.95
C GLU A 481 17.35 -3.08 3.35
N LEU A 482 16.06 -3.32 3.63
CA LEU A 482 15.54 -4.67 3.90
C LEU A 482 15.59 -5.60 2.68
N PHE A 483 15.62 -5.03 1.48
CA PHE A 483 15.35 -5.76 0.24
C PHE A 483 16.52 -5.79 -0.74
N ARG A 484 17.54 -4.92 -0.60
CA ARG A 484 18.69 -4.85 -1.55
C ARG A 484 19.28 -6.23 -1.83
N LEU A 485 19.62 -6.96 -0.77
CA LEU A 485 20.17 -8.30 -0.88
C LEU A 485 19.13 -9.29 -1.41
N LEU A 486 17.94 -9.31 -0.81
CA LEU A 486 16.94 -10.35 -1.03
C LEU A 486 16.33 -10.30 -2.43
N LEU A 487 16.01 -9.11 -2.91
CA LEU A 487 15.32 -8.87 -4.17
C LEU A 487 16.27 -8.65 -5.34
N TRP A 488 17.49 -8.11 -5.11
CA TRP A 488 18.37 -7.75 -6.22
C TRP A 488 19.73 -8.42 -6.19
N ASP A 489 20.50 -8.31 -5.11
CA ASP A 489 21.89 -8.79 -5.14
C ASP A 489 21.95 -10.31 -5.33
N ILE A 490 21.11 -11.08 -4.63
CA ILE A 490 21.04 -12.55 -4.78
C ILE A 490 20.75 -13.01 -6.23
N PRO A 491 19.65 -12.58 -6.87
CA PRO A 491 19.37 -13.00 -8.25
C PRO A 491 20.40 -12.46 -9.24
N LEU A 492 20.94 -11.25 -9.03
CA LEU A 492 22.00 -10.67 -9.85
C LEU A 492 23.27 -11.52 -9.80
N ILE A 493 23.78 -11.83 -8.59
CA ILE A 493 24.94 -12.71 -8.40
C ILE A 493 24.71 -14.06 -9.08
N GLY A 494 23.53 -14.64 -8.90
CA GLY A 494 23.16 -15.89 -9.57
C GLY A 494 23.21 -15.78 -11.10
N SER A 495 22.74 -14.67 -11.67
CA SER A 495 22.75 -14.44 -13.13
C SER A 495 24.16 -14.25 -13.69
N ILE A 496 25.03 -13.55 -12.96
CA ILE A 496 26.45 -13.35 -13.33
C ILE A 496 27.18 -14.70 -13.28
N ASN A 497 27.01 -15.47 -12.20
CA ASN A 497 27.64 -16.78 -12.04
C ASN A 497 27.16 -17.81 -13.09
N ARG A 498 25.98 -17.62 -13.67
CA ARG A 498 25.45 -18.41 -14.80
C ARG A 498 25.82 -17.85 -16.17
N ARG A 499 26.68 -16.82 -16.24
CA ARG A 499 27.13 -16.16 -17.47
C ARG A 499 25.98 -15.67 -18.37
N GLN A 500 24.94 -15.09 -17.76
CA GLN A 500 23.76 -14.61 -18.48
C GLN A 500 23.95 -13.23 -19.15
N TRP A 501 25.06 -12.56 -18.89
CA TRP A 501 25.38 -11.22 -19.39
C TRP A 501 26.49 -11.29 -20.43
N GLN A 502 26.37 -10.44 -21.45
CA GLN A 502 27.34 -10.30 -22.54
C GLN A 502 27.79 -8.85 -22.65
N LYS A 503 28.99 -8.61 -23.21
CA LYS A 503 29.49 -7.24 -23.41
C LYS A 503 28.53 -6.38 -24.26
N SER A 504 27.81 -6.99 -25.19
CA SER A 504 26.79 -6.36 -26.03
C SER A 504 25.53 -5.92 -25.29
N ASP A 505 25.36 -6.27 -24.01
CA ASP A 505 24.26 -5.78 -23.16
C ASP A 505 24.55 -4.39 -22.57
N PHE A 506 25.76 -3.88 -22.79
CA PHE A 506 26.27 -2.64 -22.22
C PHE A 506 26.75 -1.69 -23.30
N GLU A 507 26.69 -0.41 -22.98
CA GLU A 507 27.44 0.64 -23.65
C GLU A 507 28.56 1.05 -22.70
N ILE A 508 29.80 0.76 -23.09
CA ILE A 508 31.00 0.94 -22.28
C ILE A 508 31.80 2.10 -22.88
N THR A 509 32.02 3.14 -22.08
CA THR A 509 32.89 4.27 -22.40
C THR A 509 34.07 4.33 -21.43
N PRO A 510 35.16 5.07 -21.72
CA PRO A 510 36.35 5.11 -20.84
C PRO A 510 36.08 5.57 -19.39
N GLY A 511 35.00 6.30 -19.14
CA GLY A 511 34.67 6.81 -17.80
C GLY A 511 33.36 6.26 -17.20
N GLN A 512 32.54 5.58 -18.01
CA GLN A 512 31.18 5.22 -17.60
C GLN A 512 30.62 4.02 -18.36
N VAL A 513 29.87 3.20 -17.64
CA VAL A 513 29.11 2.06 -18.18
C VAL A 513 27.63 2.22 -17.89
N TRP A 514 26.81 1.98 -18.90
CA TRP A 514 25.35 1.89 -18.77
C TRP A 514 24.84 0.63 -19.48
N LEU A 515 23.69 0.15 -19.01
CA LEU A 515 22.94 -0.88 -19.72
C LEU A 515 22.32 -0.26 -20.97
N ASN A 516 22.48 -0.92 -22.10
CA ASN A 516 21.71 -0.55 -23.29
C ASN A 516 20.28 -1.10 -23.18
N THR A 517 19.49 -0.96 -24.24
CA THR A 517 18.09 -1.40 -24.25
C THR A 517 17.92 -2.90 -23.97
N GLU A 518 18.82 -3.75 -24.48
CA GLU A 518 18.75 -5.20 -24.25
C GLU A 518 19.20 -5.56 -22.83
N GLY A 519 20.30 -4.97 -22.34
CA GLY A 519 20.72 -5.14 -20.94
C GLY A 519 19.67 -4.69 -19.93
N ARG A 520 18.98 -3.55 -20.20
CA ARG A 520 17.84 -3.09 -19.38
C ARG A 520 16.70 -4.10 -19.40
N ARG A 521 16.34 -4.64 -20.57
CA ARG A 521 15.27 -5.64 -20.70
C ARG A 521 15.57 -6.90 -19.87
N LYS A 522 16.79 -7.44 -19.98
CA LYS A 522 17.25 -8.59 -19.18
C LYS A 522 17.19 -8.30 -17.68
N ALA A 523 17.66 -7.13 -17.25
CA ALA A 523 17.67 -6.75 -15.84
C ALA A 523 16.24 -6.57 -15.28
N ILE A 524 15.35 -5.92 -16.06
CA ILE A 524 13.93 -5.77 -15.70
C ILE A 524 13.27 -7.14 -15.57
N GLN A 525 13.51 -8.05 -16.52
CA GLN A 525 12.95 -9.39 -16.47
C GLN A 525 13.42 -10.15 -15.22
N LEU A 526 14.73 -10.13 -14.93
CA LEU A 526 15.29 -10.76 -13.73
C LEU A 526 14.65 -10.22 -12.45
N TYR A 527 14.49 -8.90 -12.36
CA TYR A 527 13.92 -8.22 -11.20
C TYR A 527 12.41 -8.49 -11.02
N GLU A 528 11.62 -8.31 -12.07
CA GLU A 528 10.16 -8.52 -12.01
C GLU A 528 9.81 -10.00 -11.82
N SER A 529 10.59 -10.95 -12.36
CA SER A 529 10.44 -12.37 -12.05
C SER A 529 10.72 -12.66 -10.57
N ARG A 530 11.81 -12.11 -10.02
CA ARG A 530 12.14 -12.27 -8.59
C ARG A 530 11.05 -11.73 -7.68
N LYS A 531 10.40 -10.62 -8.05
CA LYS A 531 9.29 -10.03 -7.29
C LYS A 531 8.09 -10.95 -7.12
N GLN A 532 7.84 -11.83 -8.09
CA GLN A 532 6.72 -12.78 -8.06
C GLN A 532 7.02 -14.04 -7.24
N GLU A 533 8.30 -14.30 -6.94
CA GLU A 533 8.67 -15.45 -6.12
C GLU A 533 8.09 -15.33 -4.71
N LYS A 534 7.50 -16.42 -4.23
CA LYS A 534 6.88 -16.50 -2.91
C LYS A 534 7.89 -16.94 -1.87
N TRP A 535 7.89 -16.25 -0.74
CA TRP A 535 8.77 -16.53 0.37
C TRP A 535 8.03 -16.48 1.71
N LYS A 536 8.38 -17.40 2.62
CA LYS A 536 7.73 -17.55 3.92
C LYS A 536 8.33 -16.59 4.95
N HIS A 537 7.52 -15.63 5.42
CA HIS A 537 7.91 -14.70 6.47
C HIS A 537 8.38 -15.46 7.73
N PRO A 538 9.54 -15.13 8.35
CA PRO A 538 10.16 -15.95 9.38
C PRO A 538 9.38 -15.89 10.69
N VAL A 539 8.81 -14.72 11.01
CA VAL A 539 8.00 -14.49 12.20
C VAL A 539 6.52 -14.81 11.95
N LEU A 540 5.89 -14.13 10.98
CA LEU A 540 4.46 -14.30 10.65
C LEU A 540 4.11 -15.68 10.04
N ASN A 541 5.09 -16.43 9.54
CA ASN A 541 4.94 -17.83 9.12
C ASN A 541 3.92 -18.12 8.00
N TYR A 542 3.56 -17.12 7.20
CA TYR A 542 2.86 -17.28 5.92
C TYR A 542 3.75 -16.86 4.74
N SER A 543 3.38 -17.29 3.54
CA SER A 543 4.13 -16.99 2.31
C SER A 543 3.52 -15.84 1.53
N LEU A 544 4.37 -14.92 1.06
CA LEU A 544 4.01 -13.79 0.21
C LEU A 544 4.98 -13.68 -0.96
N SER A 545 4.52 -13.12 -2.08
CA SER A 545 5.44 -12.62 -3.10
C SER A 545 6.31 -11.51 -2.52
N TYR A 546 7.52 -11.30 -3.07
CA TYR A 546 8.36 -10.19 -2.65
C TYR A 546 7.68 -8.84 -2.87
N ALA A 547 6.90 -8.69 -3.94
CA ALA A 547 6.09 -7.49 -4.20
C ALA A 547 5.16 -7.17 -3.01
N ARG A 548 4.43 -8.16 -2.49
CA ARG A 548 3.57 -7.98 -1.31
C ARG A 548 4.36 -7.82 -0.02
N THR A 549 5.56 -8.39 0.05
CA THR A 549 6.42 -8.25 1.23
C THR A 549 6.92 -6.81 1.40
N ILE A 550 7.22 -6.07 0.30
CA ILE A 550 7.59 -4.65 0.38
C ILE A 550 6.45 -3.82 1.00
N GLU A 551 5.22 -4.00 0.49
CA GLU A 551 4.05 -3.30 1.05
C GLU A 551 3.77 -3.71 2.49
N LEU A 552 3.90 -5.01 2.82
CA LEU A 552 3.75 -5.49 4.19
C LEU A 552 4.75 -4.79 5.12
N GLU A 553 6.04 -4.74 4.80
CA GLU A 553 7.03 -4.07 5.65
C GLU A 553 6.74 -2.57 5.80
N ALA A 554 6.23 -1.90 4.76
CA ALA A 554 5.78 -0.51 4.89
C ALA A 554 4.57 -0.36 5.83
N ARG A 555 3.63 -1.31 5.84
CA ARG A 555 2.50 -1.33 6.79
C ARG A 555 2.93 -1.70 8.20
N LEU A 556 3.84 -2.65 8.36
CA LEU A 556 4.41 -3.02 9.65
C LEU A 556 5.20 -1.85 10.24
N LEU A 557 5.90 -1.07 9.40
CA LEU A 557 6.53 0.17 9.81
C LEU A 557 5.49 1.16 10.38
N GLU A 558 4.40 1.42 9.66
CA GLU A 558 3.31 2.28 10.16
C GLU A 558 2.74 1.79 11.50
N LYS A 559 2.65 0.47 11.70
CA LYS A 559 2.17 -0.10 12.97
C LYS A 559 3.10 0.17 14.16
N GLU A 560 4.37 0.52 13.94
CA GLU A 560 5.28 0.86 15.04
C GLU A 560 4.83 2.12 15.81
N TRP A 561 3.90 2.93 15.26
CA TRP A 561 3.33 4.11 15.93
C TRP A 561 1.81 4.26 15.81
N THR A 562 1.10 3.37 15.11
CA THR A 562 -0.37 3.46 14.92
C THR A 562 -1.15 2.24 15.40
N GLY A 563 -0.46 1.27 16.00
CA GLY A 563 -1.04 0.00 16.42
C GLY A 563 -0.08 -0.72 17.35
N GLN A 564 0.15 -2.01 17.09
CA GLN A 564 1.05 -2.81 17.92
C GLN A 564 2.45 -2.91 17.29
N PRO A 565 3.48 -2.33 17.93
CA PRO A 565 4.86 -2.34 17.44
C PRO A 565 5.52 -3.72 17.57
N GLY A 566 6.67 -3.91 16.93
CA GLY A 566 7.57 -5.04 17.16
C GLY A 566 7.78 -5.96 15.96
N LEU A 567 7.04 -5.75 14.87
CA LEU A 567 7.04 -6.63 13.70
C LEU A 567 7.81 -6.07 12.51
N PHE A 568 8.07 -4.76 12.46
CA PHE A 568 8.86 -4.17 11.39
C PHE A 568 10.30 -4.71 11.38
N ALA A 569 10.87 -4.87 10.18
CA ALA A 569 12.26 -5.27 9.97
C ALA A 569 12.63 -6.60 10.64
N ARG A 570 11.69 -7.55 10.70
CA ARG A 570 11.92 -8.94 11.16
C ARG A 570 12.24 -9.92 10.02
N LEU A 571 12.32 -9.41 8.80
CA LEU A 571 12.65 -10.17 7.60
C LEU A 571 14.11 -10.70 7.65
N ARG A 572 14.28 -12.03 7.76
CA ARG A 572 15.59 -12.71 7.79
C ARG A 572 15.60 -13.92 6.86
N LEU A 573 16.68 -14.08 6.08
CA LEU A 573 16.99 -15.33 5.37
C LEU A 573 17.04 -16.48 6.37
N ARG A 574 16.45 -17.63 6.05
CA ARG A 574 16.49 -18.81 6.92
C ARG A 574 17.82 -19.54 6.86
#